data_AF-A0A968NZX2-F1
#
_entry.id   AF-A0A968NZX2-F1
#
_cell.length_a   1.000
_cell.length_b   1.000
_cell.length_c   1.000
_cell.angle_alpha   90.00
_cell.angle_beta   90.00
_cell.angle_gamma   90.00
#
_symmetry.space_group_name_H-M   'P 1'
#
loop_
_entity.id
_entity.type
_entity.pdbx_description
1 polymer ?
#
loop_
_entity_poly.entity_id
_entity_poly.type
_entity_poly.pdbx_seq_one_letter_code
_entity_poly.pdbx_strand_id
1 'polypeptide(L)'
;MDLVIMVVDGRAGIMPEDRIVYRTIKQTGLPFLVVVNKCDKTLNPESYLSDFYEFGEDLLPAAFERDFNIDMIVEWILARLGDEDLTVREGFRLAIGG
;
A
#
# COMPACT_ATOMS: atom_id res chain seq x y z
N MET A 1 -2.64 12.11 8.68
CA MET A 1 -2.35 10.81 8.05
C MET A 1 -3.61 10.02 8.23
N ASP A 2 -4.33 9.79 7.13
CA ASP A 2 -5.68 9.24 7.16
C ASP A 2 -5.67 7.72 6.87
N LEU A 3 -4.59 7.24 6.24
CA LEU A 3 -4.31 5.83 5.98
C LEU A 3 -2.80 5.59 5.83
N VAL A 4 -2.39 4.33 5.82
CA VAL A 4 -0.99 3.90 5.61
C VAL A 4 -0.89 2.85 4.51
N ILE A 5 0.07 2.99 3.60
CA ILE A 5 0.44 1.92 2.67
C ILE A 5 1.83 1.43 3.04
N MET A 6 1.91 0.17 3.44
CA MET A 6 3.17 -0.53 3.66
C MET A 6 3.52 -1.30 2.39
N VAL A 7 4.70 -1.06 1.84
CA VAL A 7 5.18 -1.79 0.65
C VAL A 7 6.33 -2.70 1.05
N VAL A 8 6.23 -3.98 0.69
CA VAL A 8 7.23 -5.03 0.98
C VAL A 8 7.69 -5.70 -0.31
N ASP A 9 8.84 -6.37 -0.26
CA ASP A 9 9.39 -7.10 -1.42
C ASP A 9 8.96 -8.58 -1.38
N GLY A 10 8.04 -8.97 -2.26
CA GLY A 10 7.53 -10.33 -2.37
C GLY A 10 8.57 -11.38 -2.77
N ARG A 11 9.67 -10.98 -3.42
CA ARG A 11 10.76 -11.91 -3.76
C ARG A 11 11.70 -12.15 -2.58
N ALA A 12 11.85 -11.15 -1.73
CA ALA A 12 12.68 -11.23 -0.54
C ALA A 12 11.95 -11.98 0.59
N GLY A 13 10.61 -12.05 0.52
CA GLY A 13 9.77 -12.55 1.62
C GLY A 13 9.69 -11.55 2.76
N ILE A 14 9.18 -11.98 3.91
CA ILE A 14 9.12 -11.11 5.10
C ILE A 14 10.51 -10.96 5.72
N MET A 15 10.98 -9.71 5.82
CA MET A 15 12.19 -9.37 6.56
C MET A 15 11.89 -9.02 8.04
N PRO A 16 12.87 -9.15 8.95
CA PRO A 16 12.71 -8.75 10.36
C PRO A 16 12.25 -7.29 10.53
N GLU A 17 12.75 -6.39 9.68
CA GLU A 17 12.42 -4.97 9.69
C GLU A 17 10.95 -4.73 9.31
N ASP A 18 10.42 -5.50 8.35
CA ASP A 18 9.01 -5.43 7.96
C ASP A 18 8.09 -5.72 9.15
N ARG A 19 8.45 -6.70 9.99
CA ARG A 19 7.68 -7.04 11.20
C ARG A 19 7.67 -5.91 12.22
N ILE A 20 8.75 -5.14 12.31
CA ILE A 20 8.83 -3.97 13.18
C ILE A 20 7.89 -2.88 12.65
N VAL A 21 8.01 -2.55 11.36
CA VAL A 21 7.16 -1.55 10.69
C VAL A 21 5.68 -1.92 10.80
N TYR A 22 5.32 -3.17 10.50
CA TYR A 22 3.95 -3.68 10.61
C TYR A 22 3.38 -3.51 12.02
N ARG A 23 4.15 -3.85 13.07
CA ARG A 23 3.72 -3.66 14.46
C ARG A 23 3.51 -2.18 14.79
N THR A 24 4.40 -1.30 14.32
CA THR A 24 4.26 0.14 14.52
C THR A 24 2.99 0.67 13.83
N ILE A 25 2.74 0.29 12.58
CA ILE A 25 1.54 0.69 11.83
C ILE A 25 0.28 0.18 12.54
N LYS A 26 0.27 -1.09 12.95
CA LYS A 26 -0.87 -1.69 13.66
C LYS A 26 -1.21 -0.97 14.97
N GLN A 27 -0.21 -0.45 15.67
CA GLN A 27 -0.43 0.34 16.90
C GLN A 27 -1.05 1.73 16.65
N THR A 28 -0.95 2.26 15.43
CA THR A 28 -1.57 3.56 15.10
C THR A 28 -3.10 3.51 15.05
N GLY A 29 -3.67 2.32 14.82
CA GLY A 29 -5.11 2.15 14.61
C GLY A 29 -5.63 2.74 13.30
N LEU A 30 -4.75 3.29 12.44
CA LEU A 30 -5.12 3.79 11.13
C LEU A 30 -5.41 2.62 10.17
N PRO A 31 -6.33 2.79 9.22
CA PRO A 31 -6.49 1.86 8.11
C PRO A 31 -5.16 1.70 7.38
N PHE A 32 -4.76 0.46 7.09
CA PHE A 32 -3.53 0.21 6.34
C PHE A 32 -3.69 -0.90 5.31
N LEU A 33 -2.93 -0.77 4.22
CA LEU A 33 -2.79 -1.78 3.15
C LEU A 33 -1.34 -2.25 3.11
N VAL A 34 -1.13 -3.57 3.01
CA VAL A 34 0.20 -4.13 2.72
C VAL A 34 0.26 -4.51 1.25
N VAL A 35 1.12 -3.84 0.51
CA VAL A 35 1.39 -4.12 -0.90
C VAL A 35 2.64 -4.97 -1.01
N VAL A 36 2.47 -6.21 -1.46
CA VAL A 36 3.55 -7.15 -1.74
C VAL A 36 4.03 -6.88 -3.17
N ASN A 37 5.10 -6.09 -3.31
CA ASN A 37 5.63 -5.66 -4.60
C ASN A 37 6.61 -6.70 -5.18
N LYS A 38 6.95 -6.55 -6.47
CA LYS A 38 7.83 -7.44 -7.25
C LYS A 38 7.25 -8.84 -7.49
N CYS A 39 5.93 -8.97 -7.45
CA CYS A 39 5.20 -10.18 -7.86
C CYS A 39 5.21 -10.31 -9.39
N ASP A 40 6.33 -10.71 -9.99
CA ASP A 40 6.37 -11.00 -11.42
C ASP A 40 5.50 -12.21 -11.74
N LYS A 41 4.79 -12.14 -12.89
CA LYS A 41 3.82 -13.14 -13.39
C LYS A 41 4.40 -14.55 -13.62
N THR A 42 5.63 -14.81 -13.22
CA THR A 42 6.35 -16.08 -13.35
C THR A 42 5.83 -17.12 -12.38
N LEU A 43 5.27 -16.69 -11.23
CA LEU A 43 4.61 -17.53 -10.25
C LEU A 43 3.12 -17.14 -10.12
N ASN A 44 2.31 -18.05 -9.57
CA ASN A 44 0.94 -17.74 -9.18
C ASN A 44 0.97 -16.59 -8.14
N PRO A 45 0.19 -15.49 -8.32
CA PRO A 45 0.10 -14.40 -7.35
C PRO A 45 -0.10 -14.85 -5.90
N GLU A 46 -0.87 -15.92 -5.67
CA GLU A 46 -1.08 -16.46 -4.32
C GLU A 46 0.19 -17.00 -3.67
N SER A 47 1.14 -17.50 -4.46
CA SER A 47 2.43 -17.98 -3.95
C SER A 47 3.27 -16.85 -3.38
N TYR A 48 3.10 -15.61 -3.85
CA TYR A 48 3.78 -14.45 -3.26
C TYR A 48 3.10 -13.98 -1.98
N LEU A 49 1.83 -14.32 -1.75
CA LEU A 49 1.07 -13.86 -0.59
C LEU A 49 1.15 -14.83 0.59
N SER A 50 1.52 -16.10 0.36
CA SER A 50 1.52 -17.15 1.38
C SER A 50 2.22 -16.74 2.67
N ASP A 51 3.39 -16.13 2.52
CA ASP A 51 4.24 -15.76 3.66
C ASP A 51 3.70 -14.49 4.34
N PHE A 52 2.99 -13.65 3.59
CA PHE A 52 2.50 -12.34 4.03
C PHE A 52 1.15 -12.39 4.75
N TYR A 53 0.43 -13.52 4.73
CA TYR A 53 -0.81 -13.71 5.51
C TYR A 53 -0.64 -13.44 7.01
N GLU A 54 0.58 -13.50 7.54
CA GLU A 54 0.85 -13.07 8.92
C GLU A 54 0.55 -11.59 9.17
N PHE A 55 0.67 -10.73 8.16
CA PHE A 55 0.34 -9.31 8.25
C PHE A 55 -1.17 -9.03 8.17
N GLY A 56 -2.02 -10.05 8.00
CA GLY A 56 -3.48 -9.95 8.04
C GLY A 56 -4.13 -10.04 6.67
N GLU A 57 -5.32 -9.44 6.54
CA GLU A 57 -6.21 -9.66 5.39
C GLU A 57 -6.10 -8.60 4.28
N ASP A 58 -5.69 -7.37 4.60
CA ASP A 58 -5.47 -6.29 3.62
C ASP A 58 -4.09 -6.46 2.93
N LEU A 59 -3.97 -7.50 2.11
CA LEU A 59 -2.79 -7.82 1.30
C LEU A 59 -3.09 -7.68 -0.18
N LEU A 60 -2.17 -7.06 -0.92
CA LEU A 60 -2.32 -6.86 -2.36
C LEU A 60 -1.00 -7.13 -3.09
N PRO A 61 -0.96 -8.08 -4.04
CA PRO A 61 0.23 -8.31 -4.84
C PRO A 61 0.35 -7.24 -5.92
N ALA A 62 1.54 -6.70 -6.13
CA ALA A 62 1.81 -5.68 -7.14
C ALA A 62 3.16 -5.88 -7.82
N ALA A 63 3.32 -5.24 -8.98
CA ALA A 63 4.60 -5.13 -9.65
C ALA A 63 4.67 -3.75 -10.31
N PHE A 64 5.16 -2.77 -9.55
CA PHE A 64 5.15 -1.36 -9.97
C PHE A 64 5.94 -1.10 -11.24
N GLU A 65 7.03 -1.83 -11.47
CA GLU A 65 7.83 -1.78 -12.70
C GLU A 65 7.07 -2.23 -13.96
N ARG A 66 5.88 -2.82 -13.79
CA ARG A 66 5.04 -3.35 -14.85
C ARG A 66 3.59 -2.85 -14.77
N ASP A 67 3.34 -1.78 -14.01
CA ASP A 67 2.01 -1.20 -13.81
C ASP A 67 0.94 -2.22 -13.37
N PHE A 68 1.33 -3.24 -12.59
CA PHE A 68 0.43 -4.30 -12.14
C PHE A 68 -0.21 -3.95 -10.79
N ASN A 69 -1.56 -3.99 -10.75
CA ASN A 69 -2.42 -3.75 -9.58
C ASN A 69 -2.28 -2.36 -8.93
N ILE A 70 -1.76 -1.37 -9.68
CA ILE A 70 -1.74 0.03 -9.23
C ILE A 70 -3.16 0.59 -9.09
N ASP A 71 -4.03 0.22 -10.04
CA ASP A 71 -5.46 0.53 -10.04
C ASP A 71 -6.14 0.06 -8.76
N MET A 72 -5.90 -1.19 -8.34
CA MET A 72 -6.49 -1.72 -7.11
C MET A 72 -5.99 -0.99 -5.85
N ILE A 73 -4.74 -0.53 -5.82
CA ILE A 73 -4.21 0.28 -4.71
C ILE A 73 -4.92 1.63 -4.66
N VAL A 74 -5.12 2.27 -5.82
CA VAL A 74 -5.85 3.53 -5.93
C VAL A 74 -7.30 3.34 -5.49
N GLU A 75 -7.97 2.28 -5.94
CA GLU A 75 -9.34 1.95 -5.51
C GLU A 75 -9.44 1.76 -3.99
N TRP A 76 -8.48 1.05 -3.38
CA TRP A 76 -8.43 0.85 -1.93
C TRP A 76 -8.31 2.18 -1.18
N ILE A 77 -7.49 3.11 -1.69
CA ILE A 77 -7.35 4.47 -1.16
C ILE A 77 -8.66 5.25 -1.27
N LEU A 78 -9.24 5.30 -2.48
CA LEU A 78 -10.45 6.08 -2.77
C LEU A 78 -11.63 5.61 -1.91
N ALA A 79 -11.77 4.30 -1.71
CA ALA A 79 -12.80 3.71 -0.86
C ALA A 79 -12.71 4.15 0.62
N ARG A 80 -11.56 4.68 1.07
CA ARG A 80 -11.30 5.04 2.47
C ARG A 80 -11.17 6.54 2.73
N LEU A 81 -10.83 7.34 1.72
CA LEU A 81 -10.74 8.80 1.85
C LEU A 81 -12.12 9.51 1.77
N GLY A 82 -13.14 8.86 1.22
CA GLY A 82 -14.46 9.49 1.04
C GLY A 82 -14.46 10.62 0.01
N ASP A 83 -15.66 11.02 -0.46
CA ASP A 83 -15.82 11.96 -1.58
C ASP A 83 -15.34 13.41 -1.26
N GLU A 84 -15.24 13.79 0.02
CA GLU A 84 -14.90 15.17 0.41
C GLU A 84 -13.44 15.56 0.13
N ASP A 85 -12.53 14.57 0.07
CA ASP A 85 -11.09 14.80 -0.18
C ASP A 85 -10.71 14.86 -1.67
N LEU A 86 -11.64 14.57 -2.58
CA LEU A 86 -11.41 14.52 -4.03
C LEU A 86 -11.79 15.80 -4.77
N THR A 87 -11.86 16.94 -4.07
CA THR A 87 -11.96 18.22 -4.75
C THR A 87 -10.66 18.51 -5.52
N VAL A 88 -10.65 18.15 -6.81
CA VAL A 88 -9.67 18.66 -7.77
C VAL A 88 -9.80 20.18 -7.79
N ARG A 89 -8.99 20.85 -6.97
CA ARG A 89 -8.90 22.31 -6.96
C ARG A 89 -8.02 22.73 -8.13
N GLU A 90 -8.63 22.93 -9.29
CA GLU A 90 -7.99 23.69 -10.37
C GLU A 90 -7.69 25.12 -9.85
N GLY A 91 -6.42 25.43 -9.63
CA GLY A 91 -5.99 26.77 -9.24
C GLY A 91 -4.64 26.78 -8.53
N PHE A 92 -3.65 27.44 -9.14
CA PHE A 92 -2.31 27.68 -8.60
C PHE A 92 -2.37 28.24 -7.17
N ARG A 93 -1.70 27.59 -6.20
CA ARG A 93 -1.39 28.19 -4.89
C ARG A 93 0.08 28.57 -4.86
N LEU A 94 0.36 29.87 -5.01
CA LEU A 94 1.65 30.45 -4.65
C LEU A 94 1.60 30.82 -3.16
N ALA A 95 2.45 30.20 -2.36
CA ALA A 95 2.71 30.65 -0.99
C ALA A 95 4.12 31.24 -0.95
N ILE A 96 4.22 32.55 -0.72
CA ILE A 96 5.47 33.21 -0.38
C ILE A 96 5.52 33.26 1.14
N GLY A 97 6.40 32.44 1.73
CA GLY A 97 6.75 32.55 3.14
C GLY A 97 7.85 33.58 3.32
N GLY A 98 7.67 34.48 4.30
CA GLY A 98 8.76 35.25 4.90
C GLY A 98 9.47 34.46 5.98
#